data_AF-A0A7X7UCB3-F1
#
_entry.id   AF-A0A7X7UCB3-F1
#
_cell.length_a   1.000
_cell.length_b   1.000
_cell.length_c   1.000
_cell.angle_alpha   90.00
_cell.angle_beta   90.00
_cell.angle_gamma   90.00
#
_symmetry.space_group_name_H-M   'P 1'
#
loop_
_entity.id
_entity.type
_entity.pdbx_description
1 polymer ?
#
loop_
_entity_poly.entity_id
_entity_poly.type
_entity_poly.pdbx_seq_one_letter_code
_entity_poly.pdbx_strand_id
1 'polypeptide(L)'
;MKARWNYPRLLFWTVGLALLFFDLGCDGDSAPDQDETSSVGDEATAPADPGSNPGQAQTGDDDDRDRDAKGDHGEYGNDDGPSFDDGEPDPPPPAHLWAVCGTRDLRHQSAETGGFFLHYQNETWEVVEPPVTMGSLQYLSVETPRHGLAADGQTLLRFDGQAWTVDEEYGETVTGVTIFGVLATADADWVFGYGADYFPVVYRYRDGLWQESDTSQLPSGYLTRPVDAAGTIRAVLINMDNWPVTSVIVRYDESAGQWVTELALPSIWITQLAFAGADWGLAAGTLVFPPISYNLPLIYQGGTWHFAARFPAAISSSPALSAVATNRPGSGFVFGYEAMKVWIYYSVIYNLDGRSWREDGGFWNRVIVSAQMGADGVVWAAGYNLTQNSVPLRGMVAYRVHGRWNQADLPTVTRPNWGVWDLAILSGK
;
A
#
# COMPACT_ATOMS: atom_id res chain seq x y z
N MET A 1 -10.37 14.48 -56.67
CA MET A 1 -9.39 15.23 -55.86
C MET A 1 -9.11 14.42 -54.60
N LYS A 2 -7.94 13.79 -54.51
CA LYS A 2 -7.49 13.03 -53.33
C LYS A 2 -6.52 13.92 -52.54
N ALA A 3 -6.93 14.40 -51.38
CA ALA A 3 -6.06 15.17 -50.49
C ALA A 3 -5.15 14.19 -49.73
N ARG A 4 -3.84 14.26 -49.99
CA ARG A 4 -2.80 13.60 -49.20
C ARG A 4 -2.41 14.54 -48.05
N TRP A 5 -2.58 14.08 -46.82
CA TRP A 5 -2.05 14.75 -45.63
C TRP A 5 -0.60 14.32 -45.42
N ASN A 6 0.34 15.24 -45.61
CA ASN A 6 1.73 15.09 -45.23
C ASN A 6 1.87 15.53 -43.76
N TYR A 7 2.16 14.59 -42.86
CA TYR A 7 2.65 14.93 -41.52
C TYR A 7 4.15 15.24 -41.59
N PRO A 8 4.63 16.34 -41.00
CA PRO A 8 6.06 16.58 -40.88
C PRO A 8 6.67 15.64 -39.84
N ARG A 9 7.74 14.96 -40.23
CA ARG A 9 8.63 14.21 -39.33
C ARG A 9 9.26 15.18 -38.34
N LEU A 10 8.77 15.20 -37.10
CA LEU A 10 9.46 15.81 -35.97
C LEU A 10 10.56 14.85 -35.52
N LEU A 11 11.81 15.24 -35.75
CA LEU A 11 12.98 14.65 -35.09
C LEU A 11 12.86 14.90 -33.60
N PHE A 12 12.59 13.86 -32.82
CA PHE A 12 12.79 13.89 -31.38
C PHE A 12 14.28 13.72 -31.07
N TRP A 13 14.84 14.69 -30.35
CA TRP A 13 16.11 14.54 -29.66
C TRP A 13 15.89 13.65 -28.44
N THR A 14 16.47 12.45 -28.47
CA THR A 14 16.56 11.55 -27.32
C THR A 14 17.54 12.16 -26.32
N VAL A 15 17.04 12.85 -25.30
CA VAL A 15 17.83 13.10 -24.08
C VAL A 15 17.63 11.87 -23.20
N GLY A 16 18.60 10.96 -23.23
CA GLY A 16 18.63 9.81 -22.36
C GLY A 16 18.78 10.26 -20.91
N LEU A 17 17.69 10.18 -20.14
CA LEU A 17 17.74 10.19 -18.69
C LEU A 17 17.70 8.73 -18.23
N ALA A 18 18.83 8.27 -17.70
CA ALA A 18 18.97 6.93 -17.14
C ALA A 18 18.02 6.76 -15.96
N LEU A 19 16.99 5.92 -16.16
CA LEU A 19 16.36 5.20 -15.06
C LEU A 19 17.42 4.24 -14.50
N LEU A 20 17.93 4.55 -13.32
CA LEU A 20 18.78 3.65 -12.53
C LEU A 20 17.94 2.44 -12.10
N PHE A 21 17.85 1.45 -12.97
CA PHE A 21 17.66 0.07 -12.57
C PHE A 21 19.05 -0.46 -12.21
N PHE A 22 19.22 -0.95 -10.98
CA PHE A 22 20.39 -1.75 -10.64
C PHE A 22 20.28 -3.08 -11.38
N ASP A 23 20.96 -3.16 -12.52
CA ASP A 23 21.33 -4.39 -13.18
C ASP A 23 22.62 -4.89 -12.52
N LEU A 24 22.51 -5.85 -11.59
CA LEU A 24 23.64 -6.70 -11.25
C LEU A 24 23.68 -7.81 -12.29
N GLY A 25 24.31 -7.50 -13.43
CA GLY A 25 24.69 -8.51 -14.41
C GLY A 25 25.71 -9.45 -13.78
N CYS A 26 25.30 -10.68 -13.51
CA CYS A 26 26.24 -11.80 -13.42
C CYS A 26 26.57 -12.22 -14.85
N ASP A 27 27.70 -11.74 -15.36
CA ASP A 27 28.34 -12.36 -16.53
C ASP A 27 28.74 -13.79 -16.17
N GLY A 28 28.01 -14.74 -16.76
CA GLY A 28 28.37 -16.15 -16.76
C GLY A 28 29.37 -16.41 -17.87
N ASP A 29 30.65 -16.37 -17.55
CA ASP A 29 31.69 -16.96 -18.38
C ASP A 29 31.91 -18.41 -17.96
N SER A 30 31.47 -19.33 -18.83
CA SER A 30 31.71 -20.76 -18.71
C SER A 30 32.81 -21.15 -19.69
N ALA A 31 33.96 -21.56 -19.19
CA ALA A 31 34.79 -22.58 -19.84
C ALA A 31 35.76 -23.24 -18.83
N PRO A 32 36.14 -24.51 -19.07
CA PRO A 32 36.58 -25.43 -18.02
C PRO A 32 38.09 -25.70 -18.02
N ASP A 33 38.51 -26.42 -16.98
CA ASP A 33 39.54 -27.49 -16.97
C ASP A 33 40.69 -27.34 -15.94
N GLN A 34 40.97 -28.52 -15.35
CA GLN A 34 42.24 -29.03 -14.80
C GLN A 34 42.53 -28.86 -13.30
N ASP A 35 42.17 -29.92 -12.57
CA ASP A 35 43.06 -30.87 -11.90
C ASP A 35 44.39 -30.41 -11.25
N GLU A 36 44.68 -31.11 -10.15
CA GLU A 36 45.96 -31.29 -9.44
C GLU A 36 46.33 -30.17 -8.44
N THR A 37 46.84 -30.41 -7.23
CA THR A 37 47.27 -31.58 -6.46
C THR A 37 47.55 -31.13 -5.01
N SER A 38 47.36 -32.05 -4.06
CA SER A 38 48.15 -32.29 -2.83
C SER A 38 48.53 -31.20 -1.81
N SER A 39 48.24 -31.53 -0.54
CA SER A 39 49.13 -31.63 0.66
C SER A 39 48.49 -30.93 1.86
N VAL A 40 47.94 -31.66 2.85
CA VAL A 40 48.60 -32.30 4.02
C VAL A 40 49.60 -31.36 4.70
N GLY A 41 49.29 -30.97 5.94
CA GLY A 41 50.23 -30.29 6.84
C GLY A 41 49.56 -29.86 8.14
N ASP A 42 49.80 -30.65 9.18
CA ASP A 42 49.39 -30.48 10.58
C ASP A 42 49.84 -29.14 11.21
N GLU A 43 49.13 -28.68 12.25
CA GLU A 43 49.62 -28.70 13.64
C GLU A 43 48.80 -27.77 14.55
N ALA A 44 48.37 -28.36 15.67
CA ALA A 44 47.86 -27.67 16.83
C ALA A 44 49.00 -26.98 17.60
N THR A 45 48.73 -25.85 18.26
CA THR A 45 48.94 -25.67 19.72
C THR A 45 48.57 -24.25 20.16
N ALA A 46 47.81 -24.17 21.25
CA ALA A 46 47.68 -22.97 22.09
C ALA A 46 48.98 -22.74 22.89
N PRO A 47 49.20 -21.53 23.43
CA PRO A 47 49.08 -21.46 24.90
C PRO A 47 48.56 -20.12 25.49
N ALA A 48 47.91 -20.30 26.64
CA ALA A 48 47.88 -19.53 27.90
C ALA A 48 48.26 -18.02 27.98
N ASP A 49 47.32 -17.30 28.59
CA ASP A 49 47.38 -16.09 29.46
C ASP A 49 48.49 -16.18 30.54
N PRO A 50 49.12 -15.07 31.03
CA PRO A 50 48.52 -14.26 32.11
C PRO A 50 48.93 -12.76 32.17
N GLY A 51 48.00 -11.91 32.61
CA GLY A 51 48.24 -11.12 33.84
C GLY A 51 48.62 -9.64 33.75
N SER A 52 47.69 -8.81 34.25
CA SER A 52 47.86 -7.74 35.27
C SER A 52 48.83 -6.57 35.06
N ASN A 53 48.29 -5.35 35.12
CA ASN A 53 48.98 -4.19 35.69
C ASN A 53 48.01 -3.25 36.47
N PRO A 54 48.39 -2.71 37.65
CA PRO A 54 47.49 -2.04 38.61
C PRO A 54 47.70 -0.50 38.71
N GLY A 55 46.79 0.16 39.46
CA GLY A 55 47.06 1.37 40.27
C GLY A 55 47.01 2.73 39.56
N GLN A 56 45.96 3.53 39.74
CA GLN A 56 45.77 4.58 40.77
C GLN A 56 46.67 5.83 40.65
N ALA A 57 46.03 6.98 40.43
CA ALA A 57 46.29 8.22 41.19
C ALA A 57 45.10 9.19 41.06
N GLN A 58 44.49 9.52 42.20
CA GLN A 58 43.66 10.71 42.41
C GLN A 58 44.56 11.94 42.52
N THR A 59 44.11 13.07 41.99
CA THR A 59 44.21 14.39 42.64
C THR A 59 43.05 15.24 42.15
N GLY A 60 42.18 15.65 43.07
CA GLY A 60 41.30 16.79 42.85
C GLY A 60 42.10 18.09 43.00
N ASP A 61 41.59 19.14 42.40
CA ASP A 61 41.64 20.49 42.95
C ASP A 61 40.53 21.32 42.30
N ASP A 62 39.97 22.16 43.16
CA ASP A 62 38.85 23.07 42.98
C ASP A 62 39.15 24.14 41.91
N ASP A 63 38.10 24.58 41.20
CA ASP A 63 37.97 26.00 40.85
C ASP A 63 36.51 26.35 40.53
N ASP A 64 35.94 27.10 41.45
CA ASP A 64 34.74 27.91 41.30
C ASP A 64 34.86 28.84 40.08
N ARG A 65 33.90 28.75 39.16
CA ARG A 65 33.46 29.88 38.33
C ARG A 65 32.07 29.66 37.73
N ASP A 66 31.09 30.10 38.51
CA ASP A 66 29.99 30.97 38.11
C ASP A 66 29.89 31.37 36.62
N ARG A 67 28.68 31.12 36.08
CA ARG A 67 27.87 31.96 35.16
C ARG A 67 27.80 31.64 33.66
N ASP A 68 26.60 31.16 33.34
CA ASP A 68 25.65 31.68 32.35
C ASP A 68 25.80 31.33 30.87
N ALA A 69 24.72 30.66 30.41
CA ALA A 69 24.12 30.71 29.08
C ALA A 69 24.79 29.90 27.97
N LYS A 70 24.25 28.70 27.71
CA LYS A 70 23.42 28.38 26.52
C LYS A 70 23.30 26.87 26.30
N GLY A 71 22.08 26.44 26.01
CA GLY A 71 21.82 25.29 25.14
C GLY A 71 21.74 23.94 25.85
N ASP A 72 20.72 23.78 26.68
CA ASP A 72 20.20 22.49 27.10
C ASP A 72 19.75 21.74 25.83
N HIS A 73 20.61 20.85 25.32
CA HIS A 73 20.24 19.90 24.28
C HIS A 73 19.40 18.82 24.96
N GLY A 74 18.11 19.11 25.07
CA GLY A 74 17.10 18.22 25.60
C GLY A 74 17.27 16.81 25.03
N GLU A 75 17.56 15.88 25.92
CA GLU A 75 17.22 14.47 25.74
C GLU A 75 15.81 14.40 25.16
N TYR A 76 15.68 13.66 24.06
CA TYR A 76 14.39 13.12 23.63
C TYR A 76 13.94 12.13 24.69
N GLY A 77 13.42 12.65 25.79
CA GLY A 77 12.69 11.87 26.78
C GLY A 77 11.55 11.15 26.06
N ASN A 78 11.40 9.86 26.37
CA ASN A 78 10.17 9.15 26.08
C ASN A 78 9.04 9.91 26.77
N ASP A 79 8.33 10.74 26.01
CA ASP A 79 7.08 11.36 26.40
C ASP A 79 6.04 10.24 26.53
N ASP A 80 6.08 9.55 27.67
CA ASP A 80 4.92 8.88 28.23
C ASP A 80 3.93 9.97 28.66
N GLY A 81 3.32 10.62 27.66
CA GLY A 81 2.32 11.65 27.85
C GLY A 81 1.20 11.14 28.77
N PRO A 82 0.57 12.03 29.56
CA PRO A 82 -0.45 11.63 30.52
C PRO A 82 -1.57 10.84 29.84
N SER A 83 -1.74 9.58 30.26
CA SER A 83 -2.89 8.76 29.89
C SER A 83 -4.15 9.38 30.50
N PHE A 84 -4.84 10.23 29.75
CA PHE A 84 -6.22 10.57 30.07
C PHE A 84 -7.05 9.35 29.71
N ASP A 85 -7.25 8.49 30.71
CA ASP A 85 -8.29 7.47 30.77
C ASP A 85 -9.54 8.17 31.31
N ASP A 86 -10.41 8.61 30.42
CA ASP A 86 -11.69 9.25 30.74
C ASP A 86 -12.78 8.24 31.12
N GLY A 87 -12.44 6.95 31.22
CA GLY A 87 -13.35 5.89 31.62
C GLY A 87 -14.50 5.67 30.64
N GLU A 88 -14.44 6.24 29.44
CA GLU A 88 -15.39 5.93 28.38
C GLU A 88 -15.01 4.56 27.79
N PRO A 89 -15.90 3.55 27.87
CA PRO A 89 -15.57 2.22 27.35
C PRO A 89 -15.27 2.31 25.85
N ASP A 90 -14.17 1.70 25.41
CA ASP A 90 -13.80 1.68 24.00
C ASP A 90 -14.96 1.12 23.15
N PRO A 91 -15.31 1.73 22.00
CA PRO A 91 -16.26 1.16 21.08
C PRO A 91 -15.78 -0.25 20.71
N PRO A 92 -16.71 -1.21 20.63
CA PRO A 92 -16.33 -2.57 20.33
C PRO A 92 -15.63 -2.58 18.96
N PRO A 93 -14.45 -3.20 18.85
CA PRO A 93 -13.79 -3.31 17.56
C PRO A 93 -14.70 -4.08 16.59
N PRO A 94 -14.54 -3.86 15.27
CA PRO A 94 -15.35 -4.53 14.27
C PRO A 94 -15.28 -6.05 14.48
N ALA A 95 -16.44 -6.70 14.37
CA ALA A 95 -16.58 -8.12 14.67
C ALA A 95 -15.64 -9.00 13.82
N HIS A 96 -15.36 -8.57 12.58
CA HIS A 96 -14.48 -9.27 11.65
C HIS A 96 -13.72 -8.31 10.74
N LEU A 97 -12.39 -8.51 10.64
CA LEU A 97 -11.54 -7.85 9.64
C LEU A 97 -10.71 -8.90 8.92
N TRP A 98 -10.49 -8.68 7.64
CA TRP A 98 -9.50 -9.42 6.86
C TRP A 98 -8.41 -8.48 6.38
N ALA A 99 -7.19 -8.98 6.35
CA ALA A 99 -6.08 -8.29 5.73
C ALA A 99 -5.22 -9.28 4.94
N VAL A 100 -4.65 -8.82 3.82
CA VAL A 100 -3.75 -9.62 2.99
C VAL A 100 -2.32 -9.19 3.19
N CYS A 101 -1.46 -10.19 3.30
CA CYS A 101 -0.06 -10.02 3.62
C CYS A 101 0.80 -10.71 2.57
N GLY A 102 2.00 -10.17 2.36
CA GLY A 102 2.98 -10.76 1.44
C GLY A 102 4.27 -9.96 1.43
N THR A 103 5.28 -10.46 0.75
CA THR A 103 6.50 -9.67 0.49
C THR A 103 6.27 -8.73 -0.69
N ARG A 104 7.00 -7.61 -0.76
CA ARG A 104 6.92 -6.71 -1.93
C ARG A 104 7.63 -7.30 -3.16
N ASP A 105 8.41 -8.36 -2.97
CA ASP A 105 9.27 -8.88 -4.01
C ASP A 105 8.48 -9.76 -4.99
N LEU A 106 7.96 -9.12 -6.02
CA LEU A 106 7.27 -9.80 -7.13
C LEU A 106 8.15 -10.82 -7.86
N ARG A 107 9.48 -10.79 -7.66
CA ARG A 107 10.43 -11.65 -8.39
C ARG A 107 10.76 -12.95 -7.66
N HIS A 108 10.49 -13.04 -6.36
CA HIS A 108 10.79 -14.23 -5.57
C HIS A 108 9.50 -14.92 -5.14
N GLN A 109 9.04 -15.89 -5.94
CA GLN A 109 7.90 -16.76 -5.62
C GLN A 109 8.33 -17.97 -4.77
N SER A 110 9.20 -17.78 -3.77
CA SER A 110 9.53 -18.90 -2.87
C SER A 110 8.36 -19.15 -1.91
N ALA A 111 8.07 -20.41 -1.60
CA ALA A 111 7.01 -20.75 -0.63
C ALA A 111 7.21 -20.08 0.74
N GLU A 112 8.46 -19.75 1.10
CA GLU A 112 8.84 -19.06 2.33
C GLU A 112 8.45 -17.57 2.37
N THR A 113 8.13 -16.99 1.21
CA THR A 113 7.74 -15.58 1.04
C THR A 113 6.30 -15.41 0.55
N GLY A 114 5.56 -16.51 0.48
CA GLY A 114 4.20 -16.56 -0.02
C GLY A 114 3.23 -15.70 0.79
N GLY A 115 2.20 -15.24 0.10
CA GLY A 115 1.14 -14.43 0.68
C GLY A 115 0.28 -15.22 1.65
N PHE A 116 -0.28 -14.52 2.64
CA PHE A 116 -1.14 -15.11 3.67
C PHE A 116 -2.19 -14.09 4.12
N PHE A 117 -3.15 -14.55 4.90
CA PHE A 117 -4.20 -13.72 5.46
C PHE A 117 -3.96 -13.47 6.95
N LEU A 118 -4.37 -12.29 7.39
CA LEU A 118 -4.65 -12.02 8.79
C LEU A 118 -6.17 -11.90 8.95
N HIS A 119 -6.74 -12.63 9.90
CA HIS A 119 -8.16 -12.56 10.24
C HIS A 119 -8.29 -12.04 11.67
N TYR A 120 -8.96 -10.91 11.83
CA TYR A 120 -9.32 -10.38 13.14
C TYR A 120 -10.66 -10.94 13.57
N GLN A 121 -10.66 -11.71 14.66
CA GLN A 121 -11.86 -12.25 15.26
C GLN A 121 -11.70 -12.33 16.77
N ASN A 122 -12.77 -12.04 17.51
CA ASN A 122 -12.78 -12.08 18.98
C ASN A 122 -11.63 -11.26 19.59
N GLU A 123 -11.43 -10.05 19.06
CA GLU A 123 -10.39 -9.10 19.51
C GLU A 123 -8.94 -9.52 19.24
N THR A 124 -8.72 -10.63 18.53
CA THR A 124 -7.38 -11.16 18.23
C THR A 124 -7.15 -11.33 16.74
N TRP A 125 -5.90 -11.14 16.31
CA TRP A 125 -5.48 -11.42 14.94
C TRP A 125 -4.90 -12.84 14.83
N GLU A 126 -5.39 -13.61 13.87
CA GLU A 126 -4.92 -14.96 13.57
C GLU A 126 -4.34 -15.03 12.15
N VAL A 127 -3.31 -15.85 11.96
CA VAL A 127 -2.76 -16.16 10.63
C VAL A 127 -3.63 -17.23 9.99
N VAL A 128 -4.13 -16.95 8.79
CA VAL A 128 -4.86 -17.91 7.97
C VAL A 128 -4.08 -18.17 6.69
N GLU A 129 -3.77 -19.44 6.45
CA GLU A 129 -3.02 -19.86 5.27
C GLU A 129 -3.95 -20.01 4.06
N PRO A 130 -3.53 -19.56 2.87
CA PRO A 130 -4.29 -19.81 1.65
C PRO A 130 -4.32 -21.32 1.31
N PRO A 131 -5.31 -21.78 0.53
CA PRO A 131 -5.43 -23.18 0.13
C PRO A 131 -4.30 -23.66 -0.81
N VAL A 132 -3.58 -22.71 -1.42
CA VAL A 132 -2.46 -22.94 -2.33
C VAL A 132 -1.35 -21.92 -2.05
N THR A 133 -0.12 -22.22 -2.46
CA THR A 133 0.97 -21.25 -2.37
C THR A 133 0.67 -20.04 -3.24
N MET A 134 0.47 -18.89 -2.60
CA MET A 134 0.25 -17.61 -3.28
C MET A 134 1.56 -16.84 -3.39
N GLY A 135 1.71 -16.03 -4.43
CA GLY A 135 2.69 -14.95 -4.50
C GLY A 135 2.40 -13.83 -3.50
N SER A 136 2.72 -12.59 -3.84
CA SER A 136 2.39 -11.45 -2.98
C SER A 136 0.87 -11.18 -2.98
N LEU A 137 0.17 -11.58 -1.93
CA LEU A 137 -1.26 -11.33 -1.80
C LEU A 137 -1.49 -9.83 -1.52
N GLN A 138 -2.06 -9.13 -2.49
CA GLN A 138 -2.10 -7.65 -2.51
C GLN A 138 -3.49 -7.06 -2.60
N TYR A 139 -4.48 -7.85 -3.02
CA TYR A 139 -5.82 -7.38 -3.29
C TYR A 139 -6.80 -8.19 -2.45
N LEU A 140 -7.69 -7.49 -1.75
CA LEU A 140 -8.69 -8.09 -0.90
C LEU A 140 -10.00 -7.31 -1.01
N SER A 141 -11.11 -8.02 -1.13
CA SER A 141 -12.43 -7.45 -0.98
C SER A 141 -13.32 -8.45 -0.27
N VAL A 142 -14.05 -7.99 0.75
CA VAL A 142 -14.98 -8.84 1.48
C VAL A 142 -16.29 -8.07 1.61
N GLU A 143 -17.35 -8.60 1.01
CA GLU A 143 -18.67 -7.97 1.01
C GLU A 143 -19.52 -8.42 2.19
N THR A 144 -19.48 -9.73 2.50
CA THR A 144 -20.21 -10.30 3.63
C THR A 144 -19.33 -11.27 4.40
N PRO A 145 -19.67 -11.65 5.64
CA PRO A 145 -18.94 -12.68 6.38
C PRO A 145 -18.89 -14.05 5.66
N ARG A 146 -19.61 -14.21 4.54
CA ARG A 146 -19.66 -15.42 3.73
C ARG A 146 -19.20 -15.24 2.29
N HIS A 147 -18.67 -14.07 1.95
CA HIS A 147 -18.33 -13.76 0.58
C HIS A 147 -17.18 -12.76 0.50
N GLY A 148 -16.09 -13.17 -0.13
CA GLY A 148 -14.93 -12.32 -0.38
C GLY A 148 -14.04 -12.87 -1.49
N LEU A 149 -13.15 -12.00 -1.96
CA LEU A 149 -12.18 -12.26 -3.02
C LEU A 149 -10.80 -11.82 -2.55
N ALA A 150 -9.78 -12.57 -2.96
CA ALA A 150 -8.39 -12.17 -2.77
C ALA A 150 -7.55 -12.61 -3.97
N ALA A 151 -6.48 -11.87 -4.27
CA ALA A 151 -5.61 -12.20 -5.39
C ALA A 151 -4.14 -11.80 -5.18
N ASP A 152 -3.24 -12.56 -5.80
CA ASP A 152 -1.79 -12.31 -5.80
C ASP A 152 -1.25 -11.77 -7.14
N GLY A 153 -2.15 -11.37 -8.04
CA GLY A 153 -1.82 -10.92 -9.39
C GLY A 153 -2.08 -11.97 -10.46
N GLN A 154 -2.17 -13.25 -10.14
CA GLN A 154 -2.46 -14.32 -11.11
C GLN A 154 -3.56 -15.26 -10.63
N THR A 155 -3.50 -15.64 -9.36
CA THR A 155 -4.45 -16.56 -8.74
C THR A 155 -5.56 -15.77 -8.06
N LEU A 156 -6.80 -16.16 -8.33
CA LEU A 156 -7.99 -15.65 -7.64
C LEU A 156 -8.45 -16.67 -6.60
N LEU A 157 -8.66 -16.19 -5.37
CA LEU A 157 -9.27 -16.95 -4.29
C LEU A 157 -10.66 -16.39 -3.98
N ARG A 158 -11.59 -17.27 -3.60
CA ARG A 158 -12.94 -16.94 -3.14
C ARG A 158 -13.16 -17.45 -1.72
N PHE A 159 -13.78 -16.63 -0.88
CA PHE A 159 -14.18 -17.01 0.48
C PHE A 159 -15.67 -17.30 0.53
N ASP A 160 -16.05 -18.45 1.06
CA ASP A 160 -17.46 -18.91 1.16
C ASP A 160 -18.06 -18.75 2.57
N GLY A 161 -17.32 -18.13 3.49
CA GLY A 161 -17.68 -18.02 4.90
C GLY A 161 -17.08 -19.07 5.81
N GLN A 162 -16.42 -20.08 5.25
CA GLN A 162 -15.74 -21.11 6.00
C GLN A 162 -14.27 -21.19 5.60
N ALA A 163 -13.98 -21.19 4.30
CA ALA A 163 -12.64 -21.34 3.79
C ALA A 163 -12.40 -20.49 2.55
N TRP A 164 -11.12 -20.18 2.31
CA TRP A 164 -10.66 -19.68 1.03
C TRP A 164 -10.43 -20.86 0.09
N THR A 165 -10.95 -20.79 -1.13
CA THR A 165 -10.74 -21.77 -2.20
C THR A 165 -10.23 -21.08 -3.46
N VAL A 166 -9.52 -21.83 -4.31
CA VAL A 166 -9.12 -21.32 -5.64
C VAL A 166 -10.36 -21.23 -6.53
N ASP A 167 -10.52 -20.12 -7.23
CA ASP A 167 -11.56 -19.96 -8.24
C ASP A 167 -11.11 -20.64 -9.55
N GLU A 168 -11.40 -21.94 -9.67
CA GLU A 168 -11.00 -22.76 -10.83
C GLU A 168 -11.61 -22.22 -12.15
N GLU A 169 -12.86 -21.76 -12.09
CA GLU A 169 -13.57 -21.17 -13.24
C GLU A 169 -12.83 -19.93 -13.78
N TYR A 170 -12.31 -19.06 -12.90
CA TYR A 170 -11.47 -17.95 -13.30
C TYR A 170 -10.20 -18.43 -14.01
N GLY A 171 -9.49 -19.41 -13.44
CA GLY A 171 -8.25 -19.93 -13.99
C GLY A 171 -8.42 -20.62 -15.36
N GLU A 172 -9.57 -21.22 -15.62
CA GLU A 172 -9.90 -21.84 -16.90
C GLU A 172 -10.33 -20.83 -17.96
N THR A 173 -11.09 -19.80 -17.56
CA THR A 173 -11.70 -18.83 -18.48
C THR A 173 -10.78 -17.64 -18.79
N VAL A 174 -10.02 -17.18 -17.79
CA VAL A 174 -9.26 -15.94 -17.85
C VAL A 174 -7.76 -16.25 -17.93
N THR A 175 -7.17 -16.02 -19.11
CA THR A 175 -5.76 -16.30 -19.37
C THR A 175 -5.00 -15.03 -19.75
N GLY A 176 -3.73 -14.93 -19.33
CA GLY A 176 -2.86 -13.82 -19.72
C GLY A 176 -3.19 -12.47 -19.07
N VAL A 177 -3.90 -12.46 -17.95
CA VAL A 177 -4.30 -11.26 -17.22
C VAL A 177 -3.50 -11.15 -15.94
N THR A 178 -2.97 -9.95 -15.66
CA THR A 178 -2.42 -9.62 -14.35
C THR A 178 -3.45 -8.87 -13.53
N ILE A 179 -3.83 -9.41 -12.37
CA ILE A 179 -4.83 -8.83 -11.47
C ILE A 179 -4.21 -7.65 -10.70
N PHE A 180 -4.90 -6.52 -10.71
CA PHE A 180 -4.57 -5.28 -9.99
C PHE A 180 -5.69 -4.76 -9.08
N GLY A 181 -6.76 -5.53 -8.92
CA GLY A 181 -7.83 -5.26 -7.98
C GLY A 181 -8.91 -6.32 -8.06
N VAL A 182 -9.55 -6.56 -6.93
CA VAL A 182 -10.75 -7.41 -6.81
C VAL A 182 -11.82 -6.64 -6.07
N LEU A 183 -13.09 -6.88 -6.42
CA LEU A 183 -14.22 -6.27 -5.73
C LEU A 183 -15.37 -7.28 -5.67
N ALA A 184 -15.68 -7.73 -4.46
CA ALA A 184 -16.90 -8.45 -4.15
C ALA A 184 -18.02 -7.42 -3.93
N THR A 185 -19.18 -7.65 -4.54
CA THR A 185 -20.39 -6.84 -4.31
C THR A 185 -21.57 -7.76 -4.04
N ALA A 186 -22.71 -7.18 -3.64
CA ALA A 186 -23.93 -7.95 -3.43
C ALA A 186 -24.43 -8.66 -4.71
N ASP A 187 -24.15 -8.09 -5.89
CA ASP A 187 -24.75 -8.53 -7.16
C ASP A 187 -23.76 -9.26 -8.10
N ALA A 188 -22.45 -9.05 -7.93
CA ALA A 188 -21.42 -9.64 -8.77
C ALA A 188 -20.03 -9.57 -8.13
N ASP A 189 -19.13 -10.40 -8.65
CA ASP A 189 -17.69 -10.27 -8.39
C ASP A 189 -17.00 -9.60 -9.57
N TRP A 190 -15.95 -8.85 -9.27
CA TRP A 190 -15.21 -8.12 -10.28
C TRP A 190 -13.72 -8.32 -10.09
N VAL A 191 -13.03 -8.53 -11.21
CA VAL A 191 -11.57 -8.60 -11.29
C VAL A 191 -11.09 -7.53 -12.25
N PHE A 192 -10.13 -6.74 -11.80
CA PHE A 192 -9.54 -5.63 -12.53
C PHE A 192 -8.07 -5.92 -12.77
N GLY A 193 -7.57 -5.53 -13.94
CA GLY A 193 -6.19 -5.79 -14.27
C GLY A 193 -5.77 -5.21 -15.61
N TYR A 194 -4.76 -5.84 -16.19
CA TYR A 194 -4.36 -5.62 -17.57
C TYR A 194 -4.05 -6.94 -18.27
N GLY A 195 -4.31 -6.98 -19.58
CA GLY A 195 -4.00 -8.11 -20.44
C GLY A 195 -2.67 -7.95 -21.19
N ALA A 196 -2.55 -8.60 -22.33
CA ALA A 196 -1.44 -8.33 -23.25
C ALA A 196 -1.39 -6.84 -23.64
N ASP A 197 -0.18 -6.33 -23.90
CA ASP A 197 0.07 -4.95 -24.35
C ASP A 197 -0.44 -3.84 -23.40
N TYR A 198 -0.59 -4.14 -22.10
CA TYR A 198 -1.02 -3.18 -21.07
C TYR A 198 -2.40 -2.54 -21.33
N PHE A 199 -3.31 -3.26 -21.99
CA PHE A 199 -4.71 -2.81 -22.10
C PHE A 199 -5.50 -3.16 -20.83
N PRO A 200 -6.40 -2.26 -20.38
CA PRO A 200 -7.20 -2.51 -19.19
C PRO A 200 -8.19 -3.64 -19.45
N VAL A 201 -8.25 -4.60 -18.54
CA VAL A 201 -9.20 -5.72 -18.63
C VAL A 201 -10.00 -5.77 -17.35
N VAL A 202 -11.30 -6.03 -17.50
CA VAL A 202 -12.23 -6.23 -16.38
C VAL A 202 -13.06 -7.47 -16.64
N TYR A 203 -13.12 -8.37 -15.66
CA TYR A 203 -14.06 -9.48 -15.67
C TYR A 203 -15.12 -9.28 -14.59
N ARG A 204 -16.35 -9.66 -14.93
CA ARG A 204 -17.50 -9.69 -14.02
C ARG A 204 -17.98 -11.13 -13.90
N TYR A 205 -18.07 -11.65 -12.68
CA TYR A 205 -18.68 -12.93 -12.41
C TYR A 205 -20.18 -12.75 -12.22
N ARG A 206 -20.97 -13.37 -13.09
CA ARG A 206 -22.44 -13.35 -12.99
C ARG A 206 -23.00 -14.65 -13.54
N ASP A 207 -24.05 -15.15 -12.90
CA ASP A 207 -24.76 -16.37 -13.33
C ASP A 207 -23.83 -17.60 -13.46
N GLY A 208 -22.81 -17.67 -12.60
CA GLY A 208 -21.88 -18.78 -12.54
C GLY A 208 -20.65 -18.68 -13.46
N LEU A 209 -20.52 -17.60 -14.24
CA LEU A 209 -19.48 -17.47 -15.28
C LEU A 209 -18.76 -16.13 -15.20
N TRP A 210 -17.46 -16.13 -15.50
CA TRP A 210 -16.69 -14.91 -15.71
C TRP A 210 -16.90 -14.38 -17.13
N GLN A 211 -17.30 -13.11 -17.23
CA GLN A 211 -17.53 -12.44 -18.50
C GLN A 211 -16.66 -11.19 -18.58
N GLU A 212 -15.94 -11.02 -19.69
CA GLU A 212 -15.17 -9.81 -19.94
C GLU A 212 -16.12 -8.62 -20.16
N SER A 213 -15.86 -7.52 -19.45
CA SER A 213 -16.58 -6.26 -19.64
C SER A 213 -15.91 -5.43 -20.74
N ASP A 214 -16.70 -4.72 -21.54
CA ASP A 214 -16.21 -3.87 -22.62
C ASP A 214 -15.39 -2.67 -22.10
N THR A 215 -14.07 -2.77 -22.18
CA THR A 215 -13.11 -1.69 -21.85
C THR A 215 -12.62 -0.94 -23.08
N SER A 216 -13.22 -1.15 -24.27
CA SER A 216 -12.73 -0.58 -25.54
C SER A 216 -12.72 0.96 -25.60
N GLN A 217 -13.48 1.61 -24.74
CA GLN A 217 -13.55 3.07 -24.62
C GLN A 217 -12.48 3.65 -23.68
N LEU A 218 -11.77 2.81 -22.94
CA LEU A 218 -10.73 3.24 -22.01
C LEU A 218 -9.39 3.43 -22.73
N PRO A 219 -8.55 4.39 -22.29
CA PRO A 219 -7.16 4.46 -22.76
C PRO A 219 -6.37 3.22 -22.31
N SER A 220 -5.19 3.00 -22.90
CA SER A 220 -4.27 1.97 -22.41
C SER A 220 -3.84 2.25 -20.96
N GLY A 221 -3.51 1.20 -20.23
CA GLY A 221 -3.19 1.24 -18.81
C GLY A 221 -3.77 0.05 -18.05
N TYR A 222 -3.56 0.02 -16.75
CA TYR A 222 -4.13 -1.01 -15.88
C TYR A 222 -5.18 -0.42 -14.94
N LEU A 223 -6.22 -1.19 -14.67
CA LEU A 223 -7.26 -0.83 -13.73
C LEU A 223 -6.94 -1.37 -12.33
N THR A 224 -7.13 -0.53 -11.33
CA THR A 224 -6.88 -0.84 -9.93
C THR A 224 -7.84 -0.09 -9.02
N ARG A 225 -7.77 -0.38 -7.72
CA ARG A 225 -8.54 0.26 -6.65
C ARG A 225 -10.04 0.31 -6.95
N PRO A 226 -10.65 -0.84 -7.28
CA PRO A 226 -12.07 -0.87 -7.50
C PRO A 226 -12.82 -0.58 -6.20
N VAL A 227 -13.94 0.12 -6.32
CA VAL A 227 -14.81 0.45 -5.19
C VAL A 227 -16.26 0.43 -5.66
N ASP A 228 -17.14 -0.14 -4.84
CA ASP A 228 -18.58 0.03 -4.99
C ASP A 228 -19.04 1.24 -4.15
N ALA A 229 -19.66 2.20 -4.82
CA ALA A 229 -20.25 3.37 -4.20
C ALA A 229 -21.76 3.38 -4.46
N ALA A 230 -22.49 2.64 -3.62
CA ALA A 230 -23.94 2.48 -3.68
C ALA A 230 -24.44 1.87 -5.01
N GLY A 231 -23.90 0.71 -5.38
CA GLY A 231 -24.22 -0.03 -6.61
C GLY A 231 -23.53 0.53 -7.85
N THR A 232 -22.61 1.48 -7.68
CA THR A 232 -21.88 2.10 -8.77
C THR A 232 -20.40 1.77 -8.65
N ILE A 233 -19.94 0.92 -9.55
CA ILE A 233 -18.55 0.47 -9.60
C ILE A 233 -17.68 1.59 -10.17
N ARG A 234 -16.63 1.94 -9.45
CA ARG A 234 -15.58 2.86 -9.90
C ARG A 234 -14.22 2.22 -9.74
N ALA A 235 -13.26 2.67 -10.52
CA ALA A 235 -11.88 2.23 -10.47
C ALA A 235 -10.94 3.35 -10.92
N VAL A 236 -9.64 3.13 -10.71
CA VAL A 236 -8.56 3.99 -11.20
C VAL A 236 -7.84 3.26 -12.32
N LEU A 237 -7.75 3.90 -13.48
CA LEU A 237 -6.87 3.48 -14.55
C LEU A 237 -5.58 4.28 -14.48
N ILE A 238 -4.44 3.58 -14.49
CA ILE A 238 -3.11 4.22 -14.56
C ILE A 238 -2.50 3.95 -15.93
N ASN A 239 -2.36 5.02 -16.73
CA ASN A 239 -1.68 4.98 -18.02
C ASN A 239 -0.20 5.29 -17.81
N MET A 240 0.64 4.28 -18.04
CA MET A 240 2.11 4.39 -17.97
C MET A 240 2.78 4.53 -19.34
N ASP A 241 2.04 4.36 -20.43
CA ASP A 241 2.58 4.44 -21.80
C ASP A 241 2.99 5.86 -22.16
N ASN A 242 2.34 6.85 -21.54
CA ASN A 242 2.65 8.26 -21.72
C ASN A 242 3.32 8.79 -20.47
N TRP A 243 4.55 9.31 -20.62
CA TRP A 243 5.13 10.17 -19.60
C TRP A 243 4.78 11.63 -19.91
N PRO A 244 4.18 12.38 -18.96
CA PRO A 244 3.95 12.02 -17.56
C PRO A 244 2.76 11.08 -17.35
N VAL A 245 2.84 10.21 -16.33
CA VAL A 245 1.79 9.24 -15.95
C VAL A 245 0.44 9.93 -15.86
N THR A 246 -0.60 9.32 -16.41
CA THR A 246 -1.98 9.83 -16.32
C THR A 246 -2.85 8.87 -15.53
N SER A 247 -3.52 9.37 -14.49
CA SER A 247 -4.58 8.62 -13.81
C SER A 247 -5.94 9.01 -14.39
N VAL A 248 -6.82 8.03 -14.58
CA VAL A 248 -8.19 8.23 -15.03
C VAL A 248 -9.13 7.54 -14.03
N ILE A 249 -10.03 8.31 -13.42
CA ILE A 249 -11.13 7.75 -12.63
C ILE A 249 -12.22 7.35 -13.62
N VAL A 250 -12.60 6.07 -13.57
CA VAL A 250 -13.61 5.49 -14.44
C VAL A 250 -14.77 4.95 -13.62
N ARG A 251 -15.95 4.94 -14.23
CA ARG A 251 -17.18 4.39 -13.65
C ARG A 251 -17.80 3.39 -14.62
N TYR A 252 -18.36 2.31 -14.11
CA TYR A 252 -19.18 1.42 -14.91
C TYR A 252 -20.61 1.97 -15.01
N ASP A 253 -21.09 2.14 -16.24
CA ASP A 253 -22.48 2.45 -16.54
C ASP A 253 -23.25 1.16 -16.80
N GLU A 254 -23.94 0.66 -15.77
CA GLU A 254 -24.73 -0.58 -15.84
C GLU A 254 -25.79 -0.53 -16.95
N SER A 255 -26.34 0.65 -17.26
CA SER A 255 -27.40 0.78 -18.28
C SER A 255 -26.88 0.67 -19.71
N ALA A 256 -25.65 1.13 -19.93
CA ALA A 256 -24.96 1.03 -21.22
C ALA A 256 -24.09 -0.23 -21.33
N GLY A 257 -23.76 -0.87 -20.20
CA GLY A 257 -22.82 -1.99 -20.13
C GLY A 257 -21.38 -1.58 -20.45
N GLN A 258 -21.01 -0.32 -20.18
CA GLN A 258 -19.74 0.27 -20.64
C GLN A 258 -19.04 1.08 -19.55
N TRP A 259 -17.73 1.21 -19.67
CA TRP A 259 -16.92 2.07 -18.81
C TRP A 259 -16.88 3.51 -19.35
N VAL A 260 -17.11 4.47 -18.46
CA VAL A 260 -17.05 5.90 -18.77
C VAL A 260 -15.98 6.60 -17.94
N THR A 261 -15.25 7.51 -18.56
CA THR A 261 -14.30 8.38 -17.85
C THR A 261 -15.05 9.47 -17.07
N GLU A 262 -14.82 9.53 -15.76
CA GLU A 262 -15.32 10.63 -14.92
C GLU A 262 -14.31 11.78 -14.84
N LEU A 263 -13.03 11.45 -14.70
CA LEU A 263 -11.96 12.43 -14.50
C LEU A 263 -10.65 11.88 -15.06
N ALA A 264 -9.93 12.70 -15.83
CA ALA A 264 -8.56 12.42 -16.28
C ALA A 264 -7.59 13.44 -15.68
N LEU A 265 -6.51 12.94 -15.08
CA LEU A 265 -5.53 13.72 -14.34
C LEU A 265 -4.12 13.46 -14.88
N PRO A 266 -3.62 14.31 -15.77
CA PRO A 266 -2.26 14.18 -16.28
C PRO A 266 -1.25 14.47 -15.16
N SER A 267 -0.14 13.74 -15.17
CA SER A 267 0.94 13.82 -14.19
C SER A 267 0.54 13.48 -12.75
N ILE A 268 -0.56 12.78 -12.53
CA ILE A 268 -1.00 12.39 -11.20
C ILE A 268 -1.09 10.86 -11.15
N TRP A 269 -0.59 10.28 -10.07
CA TRP A 269 -0.78 8.88 -9.71
C TRP A 269 -1.81 8.80 -8.57
N ILE A 270 -3.04 8.39 -8.87
CA ILE A 270 -4.06 8.10 -7.84
C ILE A 270 -3.74 6.73 -7.24
N THR A 271 -3.62 6.67 -5.92
CA THR A 271 -3.22 5.47 -5.19
C THR A 271 -4.39 4.74 -4.54
N GLN A 272 -5.47 5.45 -4.21
CA GLN A 272 -6.62 4.88 -3.51
C GLN A 272 -7.90 5.72 -3.75
N LEU A 273 -9.05 5.04 -3.76
CA LEU A 273 -10.40 5.62 -3.73
C LEU A 273 -11.13 5.17 -2.46
N ALA A 274 -12.01 6.00 -1.93
CA ALA A 274 -12.95 5.63 -0.87
C ALA A 274 -14.25 6.42 -1.02
N PHE A 275 -15.41 5.81 -0.75
CA PHE A 275 -16.71 6.45 -0.93
C PHE A 275 -17.60 6.33 0.31
N ALA A 276 -18.38 7.38 0.54
CA ALA A 276 -19.44 7.45 1.54
C ALA A 276 -20.80 7.60 0.83
N GLY A 277 -21.24 6.52 0.19
CA GLY A 277 -22.44 6.49 -0.64
C GLY A 277 -22.22 7.02 -2.07
N ALA A 278 -23.32 7.31 -2.77
CA ALA A 278 -23.30 7.66 -4.20
C ALA A 278 -22.73 9.05 -4.51
N ASP A 279 -22.88 10.00 -3.58
CA ASP A 279 -22.65 11.43 -3.82
C ASP A 279 -21.42 12.00 -3.13
N TRP A 280 -20.66 11.18 -2.41
CA TRP A 280 -19.51 11.63 -1.66
C TRP A 280 -18.37 10.62 -1.68
N GLY A 281 -17.15 11.08 -1.95
CA GLY A 281 -15.96 10.23 -1.95
C GLY A 281 -14.67 11.02 -1.86
N LEU A 282 -13.57 10.28 -1.65
CA LEU A 282 -12.21 10.77 -1.61
C LEU A 282 -11.34 9.97 -2.58
N ALA A 283 -10.34 10.65 -3.13
CA ALA A 283 -9.21 10.00 -3.77
C ALA A 283 -7.91 10.58 -3.23
N ALA A 284 -6.92 9.72 -3.02
CA ALA A 284 -5.55 10.12 -2.73
C ALA A 284 -4.70 9.94 -3.99
N GLY A 285 -3.84 10.92 -4.26
CA GLY A 285 -2.85 10.79 -5.30
C GLY A 285 -1.67 11.72 -5.11
N THR A 286 -0.67 11.51 -5.97
CA THR A 286 0.61 12.23 -5.93
C THR A 286 0.92 12.78 -7.31
N LEU A 287 1.34 14.04 -7.38
CA LEU A 287 1.88 14.60 -8.62
C LEU A 287 3.22 13.92 -8.95
N VAL A 288 3.30 13.28 -10.10
CA VAL A 288 4.49 12.65 -10.65
C VAL A 288 5.15 13.62 -11.63
N PHE A 289 5.72 14.70 -11.11
CA PHE A 289 6.53 15.62 -11.92
C PHE A 289 7.80 16.02 -11.16
N PRO A 290 9.00 15.59 -11.60
CA PRO A 290 10.23 16.00 -10.95
C PRO A 290 10.47 17.52 -11.14
N PRO A 291 11.00 18.24 -10.12
CA PRO A 291 11.54 17.72 -8.87
C PRO A 291 10.58 17.81 -7.66
N ILE A 292 9.30 18.17 -7.85
CA ILE A 292 8.38 18.48 -6.75
C ILE A 292 7.14 17.60 -6.83
N SER A 293 7.00 16.67 -5.89
CA SER A 293 5.74 15.95 -5.68
C SER A 293 4.82 16.80 -4.80
N TYR A 294 3.55 16.89 -5.19
CA TYR A 294 2.50 17.51 -4.37
C TYR A 294 1.45 16.45 -4.00
N ASN A 295 0.99 16.52 -2.75
CA ASN A 295 -0.15 15.77 -2.28
C ASN A 295 -1.43 16.38 -2.86
N LEU A 296 -2.25 15.57 -3.52
CA LEU A 296 -3.46 16.02 -4.19
C LEU A 296 -4.64 15.14 -3.76
N PRO A 297 -5.27 15.45 -2.61
CA PRO A 297 -6.54 14.83 -2.28
C PRO A 297 -7.62 15.42 -3.20
N LEU A 298 -8.47 14.55 -3.71
CA LEU A 298 -9.67 14.92 -4.45
C LEU A 298 -10.89 14.57 -3.62
N ILE A 299 -11.91 15.40 -3.73
CA ILE A 299 -13.22 15.22 -3.11
C ILE A 299 -14.23 15.04 -4.24
N TYR A 300 -14.94 13.92 -4.22
CA TYR A 300 -16.15 13.75 -5.02
C TYR A 300 -17.33 14.28 -4.23
N GLN A 301 -18.08 15.21 -4.81
CA GLN A 301 -19.29 15.75 -4.18
C GLN A 301 -20.36 16.03 -5.25
N GLY A 302 -21.53 15.42 -5.11
CA GLY A 302 -22.69 15.69 -5.95
C GLY A 302 -22.43 15.48 -7.44
N GLY A 303 -21.78 14.36 -7.78
CA GLY A 303 -21.53 13.99 -9.18
C GLY A 303 -20.21 14.51 -9.77
N THR A 304 -19.44 15.34 -9.05
CA THR A 304 -18.25 16.00 -9.59
C THR A 304 -17.03 15.84 -8.68
N TRP A 305 -15.86 15.68 -9.29
CA TRP A 305 -14.57 15.66 -8.60
C TRP A 305 -13.97 17.08 -8.50
N HIS A 306 -13.42 17.39 -7.33
CA HIS A 306 -12.75 18.66 -7.06
C HIS A 306 -11.46 18.44 -6.28
N PHE A 307 -10.43 19.26 -6.53
CA PHE A 307 -9.28 19.28 -5.64
C PHE A 307 -9.69 19.77 -4.25
N ALA A 308 -9.20 19.11 -3.21
CA ALA A 308 -9.43 19.51 -1.83
C ALA A 308 -8.82 20.89 -1.58
N ALA A 309 -9.68 21.89 -1.38
CA ALA A 309 -9.22 23.22 -1.02
C ALA A 309 -8.57 23.19 0.38
N ARG A 310 -7.49 23.97 0.55
CA ARG A 310 -6.80 24.14 1.84
C ARG A 310 -6.26 22.83 2.43
N PHE A 311 -5.91 21.86 1.60
CA PHE A 311 -5.11 20.74 2.08
C PHE A 311 -3.74 21.27 2.56
N PRO A 312 -3.24 20.84 3.72
CA PRO A 312 -1.94 21.29 4.23
C PRO A 312 -0.86 21.05 3.18
N ALA A 313 -0.01 22.07 2.97
CA ALA A 313 1.15 21.90 2.11
C ALA A 313 2.06 20.85 2.75
N ALA A 314 2.52 19.89 1.95
CA ALA A 314 3.52 18.96 2.39
C ALA A 314 4.79 19.70 2.83
N ILE A 315 5.43 19.22 3.88
CA ILE A 315 6.64 19.85 4.43
C ILE A 315 7.93 19.26 3.83
N SER A 316 7.81 18.21 3.01
CA SER A 316 8.94 17.49 2.40
C SER A 316 9.00 17.59 0.87
N SER A 317 10.13 17.18 0.28
CA SER A 317 10.37 17.24 -1.17
C SER A 317 9.74 16.11 -1.96
N SER A 318 9.29 15.04 -1.31
CA SER A 318 8.78 13.84 -1.96
C SER A 318 7.58 13.25 -1.22
N PRO A 319 6.55 14.06 -0.94
CA PRO A 319 5.34 13.57 -0.32
C PRO A 319 4.56 12.72 -1.31
N ALA A 320 3.91 11.67 -0.80
CA ALA A 320 2.94 10.93 -1.58
C ALA A 320 1.76 10.52 -0.71
N LEU A 321 0.55 10.69 -1.22
CA LEU A 321 -0.65 10.15 -0.60
C LEU A 321 -0.82 8.69 -1.03
N SER A 322 -1.04 7.80 -0.08
CA SER A 322 -1.05 6.35 -0.29
C SER A 322 -2.38 5.68 0.01
N ALA A 323 -3.18 6.23 0.93
CA ALA A 323 -4.47 5.67 1.30
C ALA A 323 -5.50 6.75 1.64
N VAL A 324 -6.78 6.42 1.46
CA VAL A 324 -7.93 7.21 1.92
C VAL A 324 -8.97 6.31 2.55
N ALA A 325 -9.68 6.85 3.53
CA ALA A 325 -10.82 6.18 4.15
C ALA A 325 -11.95 7.18 4.45
N THR A 326 -13.18 6.78 4.21
CA THR A 326 -14.39 7.53 4.58
C THR A 326 -15.57 6.59 4.72
N ASN A 327 -16.54 6.95 5.57
CA ASN A 327 -17.84 6.30 5.68
C ASN A 327 -19.01 7.29 5.70
N ARG A 328 -18.73 8.60 5.71
CA ARG A 328 -19.76 9.64 5.86
C ARG A 328 -19.37 10.93 5.11
N PRO A 329 -20.35 11.65 4.55
CA PRO A 329 -20.08 12.91 3.87
C PRO A 329 -19.38 13.94 4.76
N GLY A 330 -18.38 14.61 4.20
CA GLY A 330 -17.60 15.65 4.87
C GLY A 330 -16.62 15.12 5.91
N SER A 331 -16.39 13.82 6.01
CA SER A 331 -15.40 13.26 6.91
C SER A 331 -14.56 12.19 6.24
N GLY A 332 -13.28 12.15 6.56
CA GLY A 332 -12.40 11.13 6.02
C GLY A 332 -10.96 11.33 6.45
N PHE A 333 -10.14 10.34 6.13
CA PHE A 333 -8.72 10.32 6.44
C PHE A 333 -7.95 10.18 5.15
N VAL A 334 -6.85 10.91 5.06
CA VAL A 334 -5.85 10.80 4.00
C VAL A 334 -4.55 10.45 4.67
N PHE A 335 -3.91 9.40 4.18
CA PHE A 335 -2.60 8.95 4.63
C PHE A 335 -1.60 9.28 3.54
N GLY A 336 -0.47 9.84 3.93
CA GLY A 336 0.65 10.00 3.04
C GLY A 336 1.95 9.71 3.77
N TYR A 337 3.02 9.52 3.00
CA TYR A 337 4.35 9.46 3.57
C TYR A 337 5.18 10.64 3.07
N GLU A 338 6.09 11.08 3.93
CA GLU A 338 7.04 12.13 3.64
C GLU A 338 8.45 11.55 3.66
N ALA A 339 9.15 11.68 2.53
CA ALA A 339 10.53 11.26 2.41
C ALA A 339 11.46 12.48 2.45
N MET A 340 12.47 12.40 3.33
CA MET A 340 13.61 13.32 3.30
C MET A 340 14.70 12.71 2.41
N LYS A 341 14.66 13.05 1.12
CA LYS A 341 15.67 12.85 0.05
C LYS A 341 16.27 11.45 -0.20
N VAL A 342 16.30 10.52 0.73
CA VAL A 342 16.88 9.17 0.56
C VAL A 342 16.13 8.09 1.36
N TRP A 343 15.35 8.47 2.38
CA TRP A 343 14.67 7.53 3.25
C TRP A 343 13.28 8.06 3.64
N ILE A 344 12.28 7.17 3.63
CA ILE A 344 10.93 7.46 4.10
C ILE A 344 10.93 7.35 5.62
N TYR A 345 10.63 8.43 6.34
CA TYR A 345 10.72 8.45 7.80
C TYR A 345 9.38 8.61 8.51
N TYR A 346 8.33 9.08 7.82
CA TYR A 346 7.09 9.42 8.52
C TYR A 346 5.87 9.25 7.60
N SER A 347 4.85 8.54 8.09
CA SER A 347 3.50 8.63 7.54
C SER A 347 2.74 9.73 8.25
N VAL A 348 2.26 10.74 7.52
CA VAL A 348 1.38 11.81 8.04
C VAL A 348 -0.08 11.40 7.83
N ILE A 349 -0.92 11.72 8.81
CA ILE A 349 -2.35 11.45 8.76
C ILE A 349 -3.08 12.78 8.77
N TYR A 350 -3.97 12.97 7.81
CA TYR A 350 -4.83 14.15 7.73
C TYR A 350 -6.28 13.73 7.91
N ASN A 351 -6.96 14.36 8.87
CA ASN A 351 -8.39 14.20 9.12
C ASN A 351 -9.15 15.36 8.47
N LEU A 352 -10.16 15.02 7.66
CA LEU A 352 -11.17 15.94 7.17
C LEU A 352 -12.36 15.93 8.13
N ASP A 353 -12.68 17.11 8.68
CA ASP A 353 -13.89 17.34 9.46
C ASP A 353 -14.67 18.52 8.87
N GLY A 354 -15.79 18.18 8.21
CA GLY A 354 -16.59 19.06 7.37
C GLY A 354 -15.83 19.52 6.12
N ARG A 355 -15.16 20.67 6.23
CA ARG A 355 -14.37 21.30 5.15
C ARG A 355 -12.95 21.67 5.58
N SER A 356 -12.56 21.28 6.79
CA SER A 356 -11.26 21.64 7.35
C SER A 356 -10.39 20.39 7.43
N TRP A 357 -9.20 20.48 6.84
CA TRP A 357 -8.16 19.49 7.02
C TRP A 357 -7.35 19.82 8.26
N ARG A 358 -7.05 18.82 9.07
CA ARG A 358 -6.17 18.91 10.23
C ARG A 358 -5.21 17.74 10.20
N GLU A 359 -3.97 17.98 10.57
CA GLU A 359 -3.06 16.88 10.91
C GLU A 359 -3.62 16.16 12.14
N ASP A 360 -3.67 14.84 12.07
CA ASP A 360 -4.24 13.95 13.08
C ASP A 360 -3.18 12.98 13.61
N GLY A 361 -1.93 13.42 13.54
CA GLY A 361 -0.74 12.67 13.94
C GLY A 361 -0.09 11.93 12.77
N GLY A 362 0.66 10.88 13.13
CA GLY A 362 1.36 10.08 12.16
C GLY A 362 2.31 9.07 12.79
N PHE A 363 2.92 8.26 11.93
CA PHE A 363 3.73 7.13 12.32
C PHE A 363 5.17 7.28 11.84
N TRP A 364 6.10 7.24 12.79
CA TRP A 364 7.53 7.20 12.50
C TRP A 364 7.95 5.85 11.95
N ASN A 365 8.72 5.86 10.86
CA ASN A 365 9.27 4.70 10.18
C ASN A 365 8.19 3.69 9.73
N ARG A 366 7.03 4.17 9.29
CA ARG A 366 5.96 3.30 8.77
C ARG A 366 5.42 3.84 7.46
N VAL A 367 4.91 2.94 6.64
CA VAL A 367 4.17 3.27 5.41
C VAL A 367 2.79 2.66 5.53
N ILE A 368 1.77 3.51 5.49
CA ILE A 368 0.38 3.10 5.34
C ILE A 368 0.09 2.94 3.85
N VAL A 369 -0.51 1.82 3.45
CA VAL A 369 -0.82 1.51 2.03
C VAL A 369 -2.29 1.26 1.77
N SER A 370 -3.05 0.92 2.81
CA SER A 370 -4.51 0.76 2.73
C SER A 370 -5.14 1.29 4.01
N ALA A 371 -6.35 1.83 3.88
CA ALA A 371 -7.14 2.28 5.00
C ALA A 371 -8.62 2.07 4.71
N GLN A 372 -9.37 1.74 5.75
CA GLN A 372 -10.81 1.53 5.70
C GLN A 372 -11.46 2.18 6.93
N MET A 373 -12.72 2.58 6.80
CA MET A 373 -13.48 3.17 7.91
C MET A 373 -14.71 2.31 8.21
N GLY A 374 -14.81 1.84 9.45
CA GLY A 374 -15.97 1.10 9.95
C GLY A 374 -17.19 2.00 10.14
N ALA A 375 -18.36 1.43 10.42
CA ALA A 375 -19.62 2.18 10.52
C ALA A 375 -19.68 3.18 11.69
N ASP A 376 -18.91 2.94 12.75
CA ASP A 376 -18.74 3.77 13.94
C ASP A 376 -17.73 4.91 13.75
N GLY A 377 -17.09 5.00 12.58
CA GLY A 377 -16.04 5.97 12.31
C GLY A 377 -14.67 5.54 12.83
N VAL A 378 -14.52 4.31 13.34
CA VAL A 378 -13.21 3.73 13.63
C VAL A 378 -12.49 3.52 12.31
N VAL A 379 -11.27 4.05 12.24
CA VAL A 379 -10.43 3.95 11.04
C VAL A 379 -9.43 2.85 11.26
N TRP A 380 -9.31 1.94 10.31
CA TRP A 380 -8.27 0.92 10.28
C TRP A 380 -7.29 1.26 9.16
N ALA A 381 -6.00 1.16 9.45
CA ALA A 381 -4.93 1.44 8.52
C ALA A 381 -3.96 0.26 8.52
N ALA A 382 -3.59 -0.19 7.33
CA ALA A 382 -2.69 -1.31 7.10
C ALA A 382 -1.42 -0.84 6.39
N GLY A 383 -0.30 -1.47 6.72
CA GLY A 383 0.99 -1.04 6.22
C GLY A 383 2.15 -1.92 6.65
N TYR A 384 3.33 -1.32 6.65
CA TYR A 384 4.56 -1.96 7.10
C TYR A 384 5.51 -0.98 7.77
N ASN A 385 6.35 -1.51 8.65
CA ASN A 385 7.46 -0.81 9.28
C ASN A 385 8.68 -0.81 8.36
N LEU A 386 9.34 0.35 8.26
CA LEU A 386 10.63 0.53 7.64
C LEU A 386 11.71 0.43 8.72
N THR A 387 12.63 -0.52 8.60
CA THR A 387 13.85 -0.50 9.41
C THR A 387 14.91 0.35 8.73
N GLN A 388 15.67 1.14 9.50
CA GLN A 388 16.59 2.17 9.00
C GLN A 388 17.65 1.68 7.98
N ASN A 389 17.92 0.36 7.90
CA ASN A 389 19.06 -0.18 7.16
C ASN A 389 18.73 -1.49 6.40
N SER A 390 17.64 -1.52 5.64
CA SER A 390 17.19 -2.68 4.85
C SER A 390 16.87 -3.94 5.68
N VAL A 391 15.56 -4.15 5.89
CA VAL A 391 14.91 -5.44 6.14
C VAL A 391 15.11 -6.00 7.56
N PRO A 392 14.06 -6.49 8.27
CA PRO A 392 12.77 -6.95 7.76
C PRO A 392 11.64 -5.90 7.75
N LEU A 393 10.90 -5.86 6.62
CA LEU A 393 9.54 -5.34 6.61
C LEU A 393 8.73 -6.17 7.61
N ARG A 394 8.04 -5.50 8.52
CA ARG A 394 7.05 -6.12 9.39
C ARG A 394 5.73 -5.43 9.14
N GLY A 395 4.71 -6.20 8.82
CA GLY A 395 3.37 -5.67 8.67
C GLY A 395 2.94 -4.96 9.95
N MET A 396 2.08 -3.97 9.75
CA MET A 396 1.41 -3.29 10.85
C MET A 396 -0.06 -3.12 10.51
N VAL A 397 -0.87 -3.13 11.56
CA VAL A 397 -2.23 -2.63 11.52
C VAL A 397 -2.33 -1.59 12.64
N ALA A 398 -2.91 -0.44 12.34
CA ALA A 398 -3.25 0.56 13.31
C ALA A 398 -4.74 0.90 13.20
N TYR A 399 -5.32 1.34 14.29
CA TYR A 399 -6.71 1.78 14.32
C TYR A 399 -6.86 3.06 15.12
N ARG A 400 -7.84 3.88 14.74
CA ARG A 400 -8.15 5.13 15.41
C ARG A 400 -9.47 5.04 16.14
N VAL A 401 -9.42 5.22 17.46
CA VAL A 401 -10.58 5.23 18.36
C VAL A 401 -10.45 6.41 19.31
N HIS A 402 -11.55 7.11 19.57
CA HIS A 402 -11.58 8.27 20.49
C HIS A 402 -10.50 9.34 20.23
N GLY A 403 -10.15 9.57 18.97
CA GLY A 403 -9.14 10.58 18.63
C GLY A 403 -7.69 10.11 18.76
N ARG A 404 -7.45 8.85 19.14
CA ARG A 404 -6.11 8.29 19.34
C ARG A 404 -5.84 7.14 18.37
N TRP A 405 -4.60 7.09 17.90
CA TRP A 405 -4.09 6.00 17.08
C TRP A 405 -3.47 4.92 17.97
N ASN A 406 -3.98 3.71 17.84
CA ASN A 406 -3.48 2.51 18.48
C ASN A 406 -2.87 1.58 17.44
N GLN A 407 -1.85 0.83 17.82
CA GLN A 407 -1.32 -0.25 16.99
C GLN A 407 -1.96 -1.55 17.44
N ALA A 408 -2.40 -2.37 16.49
CA ALA A 408 -2.89 -3.71 16.80
C ALA A 408 -1.72 -4.67 17.04
N ASP A 409 -1.92 -5.57 18.01
CA ASP A 409 -1.01 -6.68 18.24
C ASP A 409 -1.23 -7.74 17.15
N LEU A 410 -0.25 -7.85 16.25
CA LEU A 410 -0.26 -8.86 15.20
C LEU A 410 0.41 -10.14 15.70
N PRO A 411 -0.04 -11.33 15.24
CA PRO A 411 0.58 -12.59 15.60
C PRO A 411 2.04 -12.63 15.12
N THR A 412 2.87 -13.42 15.80
CA THR A 412 4.22 -13.70 15.31
C THR A 412 4.13 -14.51 14.02
N VAL A 413 4.49 -13.88 12.91
CA VAL A 413 4.60 -14.54 11.61
C VAL A 413 6.06 -14.93 11.38
N THR A 414 6.32 -16.20 11.07
CA THR A 414 7.67 -16.75 10.85
C THR A 414 8.29 -16.35 9.51
N ARG A 415 7.48 -15.82 8.58
CA ARG A 415 7.93 -15.32 7.28
C ARG A 415 8.78 -14.07 7.45
N PRO A 416 9.94 -13.97 6.80
CA PRO A 416 10.68 -12.72 6.74
C PRO A 416 9.96 -11.74 5.81
N ASN A 417 10.05 -10.44 6.12
CA ASN A 417 9.88 -9.34 5.15
C ASN A 417 8.49 -9.20 4.54
N TRP A 418 7.46 -9.30 5.36
CA TRP A 418 6.09 -9.13 4.92
C TRP A 418 5.54 -7.75 5.29
N GLY A 419 4.60 -7.27 4.49
CA GLY A 419 3.75 -6.12 4.79
C GLY A 419 2.28 -6.52 4.77
N VAL A 420 1.42 -5.68 5.34
CA VAL A 420 -0.03 -5.76 5.13
C VAL A 420 -0.38 -4.81 3.97
N TRP A 421 -0.89 -5.36 2.87
CA TRP A 421 -1.06 -4.63 1.61
C TRP A 421 -2.47 -4.09 1.41
N ASP A 422 -3.46 -4.80 1.93
CA ASP A 422 -4.85 -4.40 1.86
C ASP A 422 -5.64 -4.87 3.08
N LEU A 423 -6.77 -4.21 3.32
CA LEU A 423 -7.65 -4.46 4.45
C LEU A 423 -9.11 -4.37 3.98
N ALA A 424 -9.93 -5.31 4.46
CA ALA A 424 -11.37 -5.31 4.26
C ALA A 424 -12.07 -5.36 5.62
N ILE A 425 -13.01 -4.43 5.82
CA ILE A 425 -13.87 -4.39 7.01
C ILE A 425 -15.21 -5.02 6.66
N LEU A 426 -15.61 -6.03 7.41
CA LEU A 426 -16.98 -6.54 7.34
C LEU A 426 -17.89 -5.58 8.11
N SER A 427 -18.65 -4.77 7.39
CA SER A 427 -19.70 -3.98 8.02
C SER A 427 -20.77 -4.93 8.55
N GLY A 428 -20.91 -5.04 9.87
CA GLY A 428 -22.00 -5.78 10.50
C GLY A 428 -23.32 -5.08 10.19
N LYS A 429 -24.00 -5.50 9.12
CA LYS A 429 -25.39 -5.14 8.84
C LYS A 429 -26.33 -6.16 9.45
#